data_AF-A0A2R6C0C6-F1
#
_entry.id   AF-A0A2R6C0C6-F1
#
_cell.length_a   1.000
_cell.length_b   1.000
_cell.length_c   1.000
_cell.angle_alpha   90.00
_cell.angle_beta   90.00
_cell.angle_gamma   90.00
#
_symmetry.space_group_name_H-M   'P 1'
#
loop_
_entity.id
_entity.type
_entity.pdbx_description
1 polymer ?
#
loop_
_entity_poly.entity_id
_entity_poly.type
_entity_poly.pdbx_seq_one_letter_code
_entity_poly.pdbx_strand_id
1 'polypeptide(L)' 'SRGIMVEGFAEVVEEGNEFREIYQRFYEKFEWVRRDPWKEKEAPFIKVKPEKKASWLI' A
#
# COMPACT_ATOMS: atom_id res chain seq x y z
N SER A 1 -6.47 -22.96 -5.68
CA SER A 1 -6.28 -21.55 -5.25
C SER A 1 -5.06 -20.94 -5.92
N ARG A 2 -4.95 -19.61 -6.11
CA ARG A 2 -3.75 -18.99 -6.70
C ARG A 2 -3.06 -18.10 -5.65
N GLY A 3 -1.75 -18.30 -5.44
CA GLY A 3 -0.91 -17.50 -4.55
C GLY A 3 0.06 -16.62 -5.32
N ILE A 4 0.37 -15.44 -4.78
CA ILE A 4 1.40 -14.53 -5.29
C ILE A 4 2.23 -14.04 -4.09
N MET A 5 3.55 -14.08 -4.22
CA MET A 5 4.50 -13.51 -3.28
C MET A 5 5.30 -12.42 -3.96
N VAL A 6 5.48 -11.28 -3.28
CA VAL A 6 6.37 -10.19 -3.69
C VAL A 6 7.32 -9.91 -2.53
N GLU A 7 8.62 -9.95 -2.79
CA GLU A 7 9.70 -9.66 -1.84
C GLU A 7 10.53 -8.49 -2.38
N GLY A 8 10.97 -7.60 -1.50
CA GLY A 8 11.76 -6.44 -1.88
C GLY A 8 12.06 -5.50 -0.72
N PHE A 9 12.66 -4.36 -1.02
CA PHE A 9 12.99 -3.34 -0.02
C PHE A 9 11.74 -2.58 0.41
N ALA A 10 11.61 -2.32 1.71
CA ALA A 10 10.49 -1.57 2.27
C ALA A 10 10.93 -0.15 2.66
N GLU A 11 10.10 0.82 2.30
CA GLU A 11 10.22 2.23 2.69
C GLU A 11 8.94 2.64 3.41
N VAL A 12 9.07 3.44 4.47
CA VAL A 12 7.94 3.99 5.21
C VAL A 12 7.61 5.37 4.64
N VAL A 13 6.34 5.57 4.26
CA VAL A 13 5.83 6.83 3.74
C VAL A 13 4.76 7.34 4.69
N GLU A 14 5.02 8.45 5.37
CA GLU A 14 4.11 8.99 6.40
C GLU A 14 3.47 10.34 6.03
N GLU A 15 4.07 11.07 5.10
CA GLU A 15 3.66 12.43 4.73
C GLU A 15 4.16 12.84 3.33
N GLY A 16 3.70 13.99 2.85
CA GLY A 16 4.13 14.59 1.59
C GLY A 16 3.34 14.13 0.36
N ASN A 17 3.80 14.57 -0.81
CA ASN A 17 3.08 14.34 -2.07
C ASN A 17 2.91 12.85 -2.40
N GLU A 18 3.95 12.04 -2.16
CA GLU A 18 3.88 10.59 -2.38
C GLU A 18 2.80 9.95 -1.49
N PHE A 19 2.70 10.34 -0.22
CA PHE A 19 1.64 9.88 0.67
C PHE A 19 0.26 10.21 0.11
N ARG A 20 0.05 11.46 -0.32
CA ARG A 20 -1.26 11.92 -0.84
C ARG A 20 -1.69 11.15 -2.07
N GLU A 21 -0.76 10.89 -2.99
CA GLU A 21 -1.03 10.13 -4.21
C GLU A 21 -1.39 8.66 -3.90
N ILE A 22 -0.67 8.02 -2.97
CA ILE A 22 -0.98 6.65 -2.52
C ILE A 22 -2.33 6.62 -1.79
N TYR A 23 -2.55 7.57 -0.89
CA TYR A 23 -3.78 7.68 -0.12
C TYR A 23 -5.01 7.90 -1.02
N GLN A 24 -4.89 8.72 -2.06
CA GLN A 24 -5.97 8.90 -3.03
C GLN A 24 -6.37 7.58 -3.69
N ARG A 25 -5.39 6.79 -4.18
CA ARG A 25 -5.66 5.46 -4.76
C ARG A 25 -6.26 4.50 -3.75
N PHE A 26 -5.81 4.56 -2.50
CA PHE A 26 -6.32 3.75 -1.40
C PHE A 26 -7.79 4.10 -1.07
N TYR A 27 -8.11 5.40 -0.98
CA TYR A 27 -9.44 5.94 -0.74
C TYR A 27 -10.43 5.62 -1.87
N GLU A 28 -9.97 5.67 -3.12
CA GLU A 28 -10.77 5.29 -4.28
C GLU A 28 -11.10 3.78 -4.27
N LYS A 29 -10.13 2.93 -3.89
CA LYS A 29 -10.26 1.48 -3.93
C LYS A 29 -11.06 0.88 -2.77
N PHE A 30 -10.93 1.43 -1.56
CA PHE A 30 -11.50 0.82 -0.36
C PHE A 30 -12.58 1.71 0.26
N GLU A 31 -13.83 1.27 0.19
CA GLU A 31 -14.98 2.06 0.67
C GLU A 31 -14.93 2.38 2.17
N TRP A 32 -14.34 1.50 2.99
CA TRP A 32 -14.27 1.70 4.44
C TRP A 32 -13.39 2.89 4.82
N VAL A 33 -12.35 3.18 4.03
CA VAL A 33 -11.45 4.32 4.24
C VAL A 33 -12.19 5.64 4.10
N ARG A 34 -13.30 5.65 3.34
CA ARG A 34 -14.15 6.83 3.18
C ARG A 34 -14.97 7.15 4.43
N ARG A 35 -15.21 6.14 5.28
CA ARG A 35 -15.96 6.31 6.53
C ARG A 35 -15.10 6.87 7.65
N ASP A 36 -13.79 6.61 7.61
CA ASP A 36 -12.81 7.07 8.59
C ASP A 36 -11.49 7.43 7.89
N PRO A 37 -11.40 8.62 7.27
CA PRO A 37 -10.24 9.00 6.48
C PRO A 37 -9.06 9.38 7.37
N TRP A 38 -7.86 8.94 6.99
CA TRP A 38 -6.62 9.26 7.68
C TRP A 38 -5.97 10.53 7.16
N LYS A 39 -5.30 11.24 8.05
CA LYS A 39 -4.38 12.34 7.75
C LYS A 39 -2.94 11.85 7.69
N GLU A 40 -2.07 12.69 7.13
CA GLU A 40 -0.62 12.48 7.20
C GLU A 40 -0.19 12.30 8.67
N LYS A 41 0.79 11.41 8.91
CA LYS A 41 1.28 10.98 10.24
C LYS A 41 0.32 10.20 11.14
N GLU A 42 -0.94 9.97 10.76
CA GLU A 42 -1.85 9.12 11.55
C GLU A 42 -1.60 7.63 11.30
N ALA A 43 -1.31 7.25 10.05
CA ALA A 43 -0.97 5.88 9.67
C ALA A 43 0.02 5.89 8.50
N PRO A 44 1.14 5.12 8.58
CA PRO A 44 2.11 5.05 7.50
C PRO A 44 1.69 4.07 6.39
N PHE A 45 2.12 4.36 5.16
CA PHE A 45 2.16 3.36 4.10
C PHE A 45 3.52 2.67 4.06
N ILE A 46 3.52 1.37 3.80
CA ILE A 46 4.74 0.60 3.52
C ILE A 46 4.84 0.41 2.01
N LYS A 47 5.77 1.13 1.39
CA LYS A 47 6.08 0.99 -0.03
C LYS A 47 7.12 -0.12 -0.18
N VAL A 48 6.77 -1.16 -0.94
CA VAL A 48 7.71 -2.24 -1.25
C VAL A 48 8.22 -2.05 -2.66
N LYS A 49 9.54 -1.86 -2.84
CA LYS A 49 10.23 -1.91 -4.12
C LYS A 49 10.55 -3.37 -4.45
N PRO A 50 9.84 -4.01 -5.41
CA PRO A 50 9.96 -5.45 -5.64
C PRO A 50 11.33 -5.82 -6.20
N GLU A 51 11.95 -6.86 -5.62
CA GLU A 51 13.17 -7.49 -6.13
C GLU A 51 12.88 -8.90 -6.65
N LYS A 52 11.91 -9.60 -6.03
CA LYS A 52 11.49 -10.94 -6.44
C LYS A 52 9.98 -11.09 -6.42
N LYS A 53 9.47 -11.91 -7.33
CA LYS A 53 8.06 -12.31 -7.41
C LYS A 53 7.96 -13.81 -7.64
N ALA A 54 7.10 -14.49 -6.88
CA ALA A 54 6.73 -15.87 -7.13
C ALA A 54 5.20 -16.01 -7.22
N SER A 55 4.72 -17.03 -7.93
CA SER A 55 3.29 -17.35 -7.99
C SER A 55 3.09 -18.84 -8.18
N TRP A 56 2.03 -19.40 -7.58
CA TRP A 56 1.72 -20.82 -7.67
C TRP A 56 0.21 -21.05 -7.76
N LEU A 57 -0.15 -22.18 -8.35
CA LEU A 57 -1.49 -22.75 -8.31
C LEU A 57 -1.45 -23.86 -7.26
N ILE A 58 -2.36 -23.77 -6.29
CA ILE A 58 -2.74 -24.85 -5.37
C ILE A 58 -3.85 -25.63 -6.05
#